data_AF-A0A0A2EWS0-F1
#
_entry.id   AF-A0A0A2EWS0-F1
#
_cell.length_a   1.000
_cell.length_b   1.000
_cell.length_c   1.000
_cell.angle_alpha   90.00
_cell.angle_beta   90.00
_cell.angle_gamma   90.00
#
_symmetry.space_group_name_H-M   'P 1'
#
loop_
_entity.id
_entity.type
_entity.pdbx_description
1 polymer ?
#
loop_
_entity_poly.entity_id
_entity_poly.type
_entity_poly.pdbx_seq_one_letter_code
_entity_poly.pdbx_strand_id
1 'polypeptide(L)'
;MEGDAVNIKHMQDRVHEYQTSSDWEAAKALGWGVNKAEIAEVFTANQQYIHKMPSKSSAKLLELGHNDYGLDSIQKEIAKEYRPKIPIFEGDKQVWYETHKILQDYKGRSLLLSEGVFTRHTSKKYEAERIPLLECIPEALSTPDEVWLNDYQGKITNYNYIKYYQGRCINVVCELKDGKVYQVTTWFEVGLQYKSNLPHKVVEKEGKKGSRARRDPRHLYRRGLLIKKG
;
A
#
# COMPACT_ATOMS: atom_id res chain seq x y z
N MET A 1 44.21 38.08 -20.32
CA MET A 1 43.10 37.11 -20.27
C MET A 1 41.84 37.92 -20.04
N GLU A 2 41.20 38.33 -21.14
CA GLU A 2 39.91 39.02 -21.13
C GLU A 2 38.81 38.03 -20.76
N GLY A 3 37.92 38.42 -19.85
CA GLY A 3 36.74 37.63 -19.49
C GLY A 3 35.69 37.78 -20.59
N ASP A 4 35.27 36.65 -21.18
CA ASP A 4 34.22 36.60 -22.18
C ASP A 4 32.97 37.35 -21.68
N ALA A 5 32.58 38.39 -22.42
CA ALA A 5 31.41 39.19 -22.12
C ALA A 5 30.15 38.33 -22.26
N VAL A 6 29.49 38.07 -21.14
CA VAL A 6 28.24 37.29 -21.08
C VAL A 6 27.17 37.97 -21.91
N ASN A 7 26.72 37.35 -23.00
CA ASN A 7 25.64 37.85 -23.84
C ASN A 7 24.27 37.55 -23.20
N ILE A 8 23.83 38.47 -22.35
CA ILE A 8 22.58 38.38 -21.58
C ILE A 8 21.37 38.22 -22.50
N LYS A 9 21.35 38.89 -23.67
CA LYS A 9 20.22 38.84 -24.60
C LYS A 9 20.04 37.44 -25.20
N HIS A 10 21.14 36.81 -25.63
CA HIS A 10 21.11 35.44 -26.13
C HIS A 10 20.62 34.44 -25.05
N MET A 11 20.96 34.68 -23.79
CA MET A 11 20.48 33.85 -22.68
C MET A 11 18.98 34.05 -22.42
N GLN A 12 18.47 35.29 -22.51
CA GLN A 12 17.05 35.60 -22.37
C GLN A 12 16.21 34.97 -23.49
N ASP A 13 16.70 35.04 -24.73
CA ASP A 13 16.00 34.47 -25.88
C ASP A 13 15.88 32.93 -25.75
N ARG A 14 16.95 32.25 -25.32
CA ARG A 14 16.93 30.80 -25.02
C ARG A 14 15.94 30.43 -23.92
N VAL A 15 15.83 31.25 -22.88
CA VAL A 15 14.86 31.04 -21.80
C VAL A 15 13.43 31.22 -22.32
N HIS A 16 13.19 32.23 -23.15
CA HIS A 16 11.87 32.47 -23.73
C HIS A 16 11.44 31.34 -24.69
N GLU A 17 12.36 30.87 -25.53
CA GLU A 17 12.14 29.71 -26.40
C GLU A 17 11.83 28.45 -25.58
N TYR A 18 12.58 28.19 -24.50
CA TYR A 18 12.27 27.10 -23.59
C TYR A 18 10.89 27.26 -22.93
N GLN A 19 10.53 28.46 -22.46
CA GLN A 19 9.24 28.76 -21.83
C GLN A 19 8.02 28.64 -22.76
N THR A 20 8.24 28.57 -24.07
CA THR A 20 7.19 28.37 -25.07
C THR A 20 7.15 26.95 -25.62
N SER A 21 8.11 26.10 -25.23
CA SER A 21 8.20 24.70 -25.64
C SER A 21 7.21 23.79 -24.92
N SER A 22 6.92 22.63 -25.54
CA SER A 22 6.16 21.55 -24.90
C SER A 22 6.85 20.98 -23.66
N ASP A 23 8.18 21.07 -23.60
CA ASP A 23 8.97 20.58 -22.46
C ASP A 23 8.74 21.45 -21.22
N TRP A 24 8.56 22.75 -21.40
CA TRP A 24 8.20 23.67 -20.30
C TRP A 24 6.78 23.47 -19.82
N GLU A 25 5.83 23.20 -20.71
CA GLU A 25 4.45 22.86 -20.30
C GLU A 25 4.41 21.54 -19.52
N ALA A 26 5.23 20.54 -19.89
CA ALA A 26 5.43 19.32 -19.10
C ALA A 26 6.11 19.61 -17.74
N ALA A 27 7.09 20.51 -17.69
CA ALA A 27 7.76 20.91 -16.45
C ALA A 27 6.81 21.67 -15.51
N LYS A 28 5.97 22.58 -16.02
CA LYS A 28 4.89 23.26 -15.28
C LYS A 28 3.88 22.26 -14.71
N ALA A 29 3.43 21.30 -15.52
CA ALA A 29 2.52 20.25 -15.06
C ALA A 29 3.13 19.39 -13.95
N LEU A 30 4.45 19.22 -13.95
CA LEU A 30 5.22 18.58 -12.87
C LEU A 30 5.46 19.49 -11.65
N GLY A 31 4.90 20.70 -11.61
CA GLY A 31 5.01 21.65 -10.49
C GLY A 31 6.33 22.43 -10.44
N TRP A 32 7.03 22.53 -11.57
CA TRP A 32 8.20 23.38 -11.77
C TRP A 32 7.73 24.79 -12.18
N GLY A 33 8.19 25.83 -11.48
CA GLY A 33 7.76 27.23 -11.71
C GLY A 33 6.74 27.81 -10.71
N VAL A 34 6.34 27.05 -9.68
CA VAL A 34 5.59 27.59 -8.54
C VAL A 34 6.58 28.19 -7.53
N ASN A 35 6.33 29.40 -7.01
CA ASN A 35 7.17 30.03 -6.00
C ASN A 35 6.98 29.35 -4.63
N LYS A 36 7.70 28.25 -4.39
CA LYS A 36 7.50 27.34 -3.25
C LYS A 36 7.82 27.96 -1.88
N ALA A 37 8.47 29.12 -1.85
CA ALA A 37 8.76 29.84 -0.62
C ALA A 37 7.51 30.45 0.04
N GLU A 38 6.47 30.79 -0.74
CA GLU A 38 5.23 31.36 -0.19
C GLU A 38 4.27 30.32 0.39
N ILE A 39 4.40 29.04 0.01
CA ILE A 39 3.38 28.01 0.30
C ILE A 39 3.76 27.12 1.49
N ALA A 40 4.99 27.23 2.04
CA ALA A 40 5.49 26.42 3.16
C ALA A 40 5.31 24.89 3.00
N GLU A 41 5.09 24.39 1.78
CA GLU A 41 4.99 22.97 1.46
C GLU A 41 6.37 22.45 1.03
N VAL A 42 7.09 21.87 1.99
CA VAL A 42 8.34 21.16 1.76
C VAL A 42 8.03 19.85 1.02
N PHE A 43 8.17 19.87 -0.30
CA PHE A 43 8.24 18.71 -1.20
C PHE A 43 7.09 17.69 -1.13
N THR A 44 6.08 17.86 -1.99
CA THR A 44 5.32 16.72 -2.55
C THR A 44 6.10 16.06 -3.68
N ALA A 45 7.37 15.68 -3.43
CA ALA A 45 8.20 14.92 -4.38
C ALA A 45 7.46 13.65 -4.87
N ASN A 46 6.58 13.10 -4.03
CA ASN A 46 5.73 11.96 -4.34
C ASN A 46 4.72 12.18 -5.48
N GLN A 47 4.32 13.42 -5.80
CA GLN A 47 3.39 13.70 -6.91
C GLN A 47 4.06 13.51 -8.28
N GLN A 48 5.34 13.89 -8.42
CA GLN A 48 6.07 13.71 -9.68
C GLN A 48 6.35 12.23 -10.00
N TYR A 49 6.53 11.37 -8.98
CA TYR A 49 6.78 9.93 -9.21
C TYR A 49 5.55 9.17 -9.71
N ILE A 50 4.34 9.58 -9.33
CA ILE A 50 3.09 8.92 -9.77
C ILE A 50 2.89 9.10 -11.29
N HIS A 51 3.26 10.27 -11.83
CA HIS A 51 3.08 10.57 -13.26
C HIS A 51 4.15 9.97 -14.19
N LYS A 52 5.29 9.52 -13.66
CA LYS A 52 6.42 8.99 -14.47
C LYS A 52 6.35 7.49 -14.80
N MET A 53 5.24 6.79 -14.50
CA MET A 53 5.10 5.39 -14.92
C MET A 53 4.85 5.31 -16.44
N PRO A 54 5.80 4.86 -17.27
CA PRO A 54 5.79 5.06 -18.73
C PRO A 54 4.65 4.37 -19.48
N SER A 55 3.86 3.51 -18.80
CA SER A 55 2.71 2.82 -19.39
C SER A 55 1.40 2.97 -18.59
N LYS A 56 1.39 3.73 -17.48
CA LYS A 56 0.25 3.76 -16.53
C LYS A 56 -0.15 5.15 -16.02
N SER A 57 0.30 6.21 -16.71
CA SER A 57 0.20 7.60 -16.28
C SER A 57 -1.23 8.14 -16.07
N SER A 58 -2.27 7.39 -16.46
CA SER A 58 -3.69 7.74 -16.25
C SER A 58 -4.42 6.89 -15.21
N ALA A 59 -3.82 5.80 -14.70
CA ALA A 59 -4.46 4.98 -13.67
C ALA A 59 -4.38 5.71 -12.33
N LYS A 60 -5.53 5.97 -11.69
CA LYS A 60 -5.54 6.50 -10.33
C LYS A 60 -4.81 5.48 -9.45
N LEU A 61 -3.88 5.89 -8.57
CA LEU A 61 -3.02 4.99 -7.76
C LEU A 61 -3.73 3.72 -7.23
N LEU A 62 -4.99 3.85 -6.83
CA LEU A 62 -5.86 2.79 -6.28
C LEU A 62 -6.42 1.77 -7.29
N GLU A 63 -6.22 2.00 -8.58
CA GLU A 63 -6.58 1.15 -9.71
C GLU A 63 -5.43 0.22 -10.11
N LEU A 64 -4.19 0.56 -9.75
CA LEU A 64 -3.03 -0.30 -9.93
C LEU A 64 -3.17 -1.54 -9.04
N GLY A 65 -3.12 -2.72 -9.65
CA GLY A 65 -3.17 -4.02 -8.99
C GLY A 65 -1.90 -4.84 -9.19
N HIS A 66 -1.85 -6.04 -8.62
CA HIS A 66 -0.69 -6.94 -8.73
C HIS A 66 -0.19 -7.18 -10.17
N ASN A 67 -1.10 -7.33 -11.15
CA ASN A 67 -0.75 -7.52 -12.56
C ASN A 67 0.05 -6.33 -13.12
N ASP A 68 -0.28 -5.11 -12.69
CA ASP A 68 0.41 -3.90 -13.11
C ASP A 68 1.87 -3.91 -12.65
N TYR A 69 2.16 -4.52 -11.51
CA TYR A 69 3.53 -4.63 -10.99
C TYR A 69 4.26 -5.91 -11.47
N GLY A 70 3.69 -6.63 -12.44
CA GLY A 70 4.26 -7.88 -12.95
C GLY A 70 4.33 -8.98 -11.90
N LEU A 71 3.36 -9.01 -10.98
CA LEU A 71 3.26 -10.04 -9.93
C LEU A 71 2.24 -11.11 -10.32
N ASP A 72 2.55 -12.35 -9.97
CA ASP A 72 1.65 -13.49 -10.15
C ASP A 72 0.34 -13.32 -9.36
N SER A 73 -0.70 -14.03 -9.79
CA SER A 73 -1.94 -14.12 -9.00
C SER A 73 -1.69 -14.83 -7.67
N ILE A 74 -2.56 -14.57 -6.68
CA ILE A 74 -2.44 -15.24 -5.37
C ILE A 74 -2.45 -16.77 -5.54
N GLN A 75 -3.29 -17.29 -6.44
CA GLN A 75 -3.39 -18.73 -6.72
C GLN A 75 -2.07 -19.32 -7.21
N LYS A 76 -1.36 -18.60 -8.08
CA LYS A 76 -0.04 -19.03 -8.53
C LYS A 76 0.97 -18.98 -7.39
N GLU A 77 0.95 -17.91 -6.59
CA GLU A 77 1.90 -17.75 -5.47
C GLU A 77 1.77 -18.82 -4.39
N ILE A 78 0.54 -19.19 -4.01
CA ILE A 78 0.27 -20.23 -2.99
C ILE A 78 0.49 -21.65 -3.52
N ALA A 79 0.50 -21.83 -4.84
CA ALA A 79 0.74 -23.12 -5.50
C ALA A 79 2.23 -23.44 -5.68
N LYS A 80 3.13 -22.48 -5.41
CA LYS A 80 4.57 -22.71 -5.50
C LYS A 80 5.02 -23.68 -4.41
N GLU A 81 5.69 -24.76 -4.79
CA GLU A 81 6.05 -25.86 -3.87
C GLU A 81 6.98 -25.44 -2.74
N TYR A 82 7.86 -24.46 -2.99
CA TYR A 82 8.82 -23.96 -2.01
C TYR A 82 8.19 -23.11 -0.90
N ARG A 83 6.89 -22.84 -0.94
CA ARG A 83 6.22 -22.06 0.10
C ARG A 83 6.32 -22.77 1.46
N PRO A 84 6.51 -22.03 2.55
CA PRO A 84 6.52 -22.62 3.88
C PRO A 84 5.12 -23.10 4.26
N LYS A 85 5.08 -24.09 5.15
CA LYS A 85 3.84 -24.46 5.84
C LYS A 85 3.43 -23.32 6.77
N ILE A 86 2.13 -23.14 6.94
CA ILE A 86 1.62 -22.12 7.84
C ILE A 86 1.87 -22.52 9.31
N PRO A 87 2.43 -21.64 10.14
CA PRO A 87 2.53 -21.90 11.58
C PRO A 87 1.14 -21.78 12.21
N ILE A 88 0.60 -22.91 12.66
CA ILE A 88 -0.69 -22.96 13.36
C ILE A 88 -0.42 -22.74 14.85
N PHE A 89 -1.10 -21.76 15.43
CA PHE A 89 -1.03 -21.50 16.87
C PHE A 89 -1.99 -22.40 17.66
N GLU A 90 -1.48 -23.08 18.68
CA GLU A 90 -2.24 -24.01 19.54
C GLU A 90 -2.17 -23.64 21.04
N GLY A 91 -1.57 -22.50 21.39
CA GLY A 91 -1.33 -22.08 22.77
C GLY A 91 -2.44 -21.21 23.39
N ASP A 92 -2.15 -20.65 24.57
CA ASP A 92 -3.02 -19.66 25.20
C ASP A 92 -2.86 -18.29 24.54
N LYS A 93 -3.97 -17.77 23.99
CA LYS A 93 -4.01 -16.50 23.28
C LYS A 93 -3.56 -15.30 24.13
N GLN A 94 -3.86 -15.31 25.44
CA GLN A 94 -3.48 -14.21 26.34
C GLN A 94 -1.98 -14.24 26.64
N VAL A 95 -1.40 -15.43 26.85
CA VAL A 95 0.05 -15.58 27.01
C VAL A 95 0.79 -15.10 25.75
N TRP A 96 0.26 -15.43 24.58
CA TRP A 96 0.80 -14.93 23.32
C TRP A 96 0.69 -13.40 23.23
N TYR A 97 -0.45 -12.83 23.57
CA TYR A 97 -0.66 -11.38 23.51
C TYR A 97 0.28 -10.60 24.44
N GLU A 98 0.48 -11.07 25.69
CA GLU A 98 1.36 -10.42 26.66
C GLU A 98 2.81 -10.31 26.15
N THR A 99 3.26 -11.28 25.36
CA THR A 99 4.60 -11.28 24.75
C THR A 99 4.68 -10.54 23.41
N HIS A 100 3.54 -10.26 22.76
CA HIS A 100 3.45 -9.70 21.40
C HIS A 100 2.70 -8.35 21.33
N LYS A 101 2.63 -7.60 22.43
CA LYS A 101 2.06 -6.24 22.47
C LYS A 101 2.76 -5.29 21.50
N ILE A 102 4.09 -5.42 21.41
CA ILE A 102 4.94 -4.65 20.50
C ILE A 102 5.58 -5.62 19.52
N LEU A 103 5.30 -5.41 18.24
CA LEU A 103 5.81 -6.17 17.11
C LEU A 103 6.79 -5.31 16.30
N GLN A 104 7.52 -5.92 15.39
CA GLN A 104 8.40 -5.21 14.46
C GLN A 104 8.12 -5.62 13.03
N ASP A 105 8.21 -4.67 12.11
CA ASP A 105 8.19 -4.97 10.69
C ASP A 105 9.59 -5.27 10.12
N TYR A 106 9.64 -5.62 8.84
CA TYR A 106 10.86 -5.88 8.08
C TYR A 106 11.85 -4.71 8.01
N LYS A 107 11.46 -3.50 8.43
CA LYS A 107 12.32 -2.32 8.55
C LYS A 107 12.72 -2.01 9.99
N GLY A 108 12.36 -2.87 10.94
CA GLY A 108 12.61 -2.68 12.37
C GLY A 108 11.74 -1.60 13.02
N ARG A 109 10.65 -1.18 12.38
CA ARG A 109 9.71 -0.21 12.97
C ARG A 109 8.80 -0.91 13.96
N SER A 110 8.64 -0.33 15.14
CA SER A 110 7.73 -0.87 16.16
C SER A 110 6.26 -0.68 15.78
N LEU A 111 5.47 -1.73 15.96
CA LEU A 111 4.02 -1.73 15.79
C LEU A 111 3.34 -2.11 17.10
N LEU A 112 2.29 -1.37 17.45
CA LEU A 112 1.44 -1.71 18.58
C LEU A 112 0.33 -2.67 18.13
N LEU A 113 0.17 -3.80 18.83
CA LEU A 113 -1.06 -4.56 18.85
C LEU A 113 -1.81 -4.19 20.13
N SER A 114 -2.83 -3.33 20.01
CA SER A 114 -3.59 -2.91 21.19
C SER A 114 -4.54 -4.00 21.68
N GLU A 115 -4.81 -4.00 22.98
CA GLU A 115 -5.69 -4.99 23.63
C GLU A 115 -7.10 -4.98 23.03
N GLY A 116 -7.62 -3.78 22.73
CA GLY A 116 -8.92 -3.64 22.09
C GLY A 116 -8.97 -4.27 20.71
N VAL A 117 -7.90 -4.14 19.92
CA VAL A 117 -7.80 -4.80 18.60
C VAL A 117 -7.66 -6.30 18.79
N PHE A 118 -6.81 -6.75 19.72
CA PHE A 118 -6.58 -8.16 19.99
C PHE A 118 -7.86 -8.87 20.42
N THR A 119 -8.49 -8.41 21.50
CA THR A 119 -9.73 -8.97 22.06
C THR A 119 -10.86 -8.99 21.04
N ARG A 120 -11.01 -7.92 20.25
CA ARG A 120 -12.02 -7.87 19.17
C ARG A 120 -11.83 -8.98 18.16
N HIS A 121 -10.59 -9.34 17.85
CA HIS A 121 -10.23 -10.29 16.82
C HIS A 121 -9.93 -11.70 17.32
N THR A 122 -9.93 -11.94 18.63
CA THR A 122 -9.76 -13.27 19.22
C THR A 122 -10.98 -13.72 20.03
N SER A 123 -12.13 -13.08 19.82
CA SER A 123 -13.38 -13.39 20.51
C SER A 123 -14.54 -13.66 19.55
N LYS A 124 -15.54 -14.42 20.02
CA LYS A 124 -16.81 -14.69 19.33
C LYS A 124 -16.56 -15.29 17.94
N LYS A 125 -17.20 -14.76 16.89
CA LYS A 125 -17.15 -15.27 15.52
C LYS A 125 -15.74 -15.31 14.90
N TYR A 126 -14.77 -14.57 15.45
CA TYR A 126 -13.41 -14.55 14.92
C TYR A 126 -12.50 -15.59 15.56
N GLU A 127 -12.93 -16.19 16.67
CA GLU A 127 -12.09 -17.04 17.50
C GLU A 127 -11.48 -18.20 16.72
N ALA A 128 -12.34 -18.99 16.06
CA ALA A 128 -11.94 -20.14 15.27
C ALA A 128 -11.09 -19.79 14.03
N GLU A 129 -11.28 -18.61 13.44
CA GLU A 129 -10.59 -18.22 12.20
C GLU A 129 -9.27 -17.49 12.47
N ARG A 130 -9.13 -16.78 13.60
CA ARG A 130 -8.02 -15.84 13.85
C ARG A 130 -7.03 -16.25 14.91
N ILE A 131 -7.45 -17.02 15.92
CA ILE A 131 -6.50 -17.55 16.92
C ILE A 131 -5.46 -18.46 16.26
N PRO A 132 -5.82 -19.38 15.34
CA PRO A 132 -4.82 -20.25 14.71
C PRO A 132 -3.76 -19.48 13.90
N LEU A 133 -4.01 -18.20 13.59
CA LEU A 133 -3.15 -17.36 12.77
C LEU A 133 -2.23 -16.44 13.57
N LEU A 134 -2.19 -16.54 14.91
CA LEU A 134 -1.43 -15.59 15.73
C LEU A 134 0.07 -15.58 15.39
N GLU A 135 0.68 -16.75 15.20
CA GLU A 135 2.10 -16.86 14.80
C GLU A 135 2.39 -16.30 13.39
N CYS A 136 1.37 -16.22 12.53
CA CYS A 136 1.54 -15.61 11.20
C CYS A 136 1.74 -14.09 11.28
N ILE A 137 1.33 -13.43 12.37
CA ILE A 137 1.41 -11.97 12.52
C ILE A 137 2.87 -11.50 12.54
N PRO A 138 3.72 -11.92 13.49
CA PRO A 138 5.13 -11.49 13.53
C PRO A 138 5.89 -11.92 12.26
N GLU A 139 5.60 -13.10 11.71
CA GLU A 139 6.26 -13.57 10.49
C GLU A 139 5.92 -12.71 9.26
N ALA A 140 4.64 -12.39 9.06
CA ALA A 140 4.20 -11.54 7.94
C ALA A 140 4.72 -10.10 8.07
N LEU A 141 4.88 -9.59 9.29
CA LEU A 141 5.47 -8.26 9.51
C LEU A 141 6.97 -8.24 9.24
N SER A 142 7.71 -9.22 9.75
CA SER A 142 9.17 -9.29 9.66
C SER A 142 9.69 -9.74 8.29
N THR A 143 8.99 -10.67 7.62
CA THR A 143 9.40 -11.23 6.32
C THR A 143 8.25 -11.27 5.29
N PRO A 144 7.59 -10.14 5.00
CA PRO A 144 6.51 -10.10 4.02
C PRO A 144 7.00 -10.46 2.62
N ASP A 145 6.18 -11.23 1.88
CA ASP A 145 6.37 -11.43 0.45
C ASP A 145 5.97 -10.17 -0.33
N GLU A 146 4.94 -9.46 0.13
CA GLU A 146 4.52 -8.19 -0.47
C GLU A 146 4.07 -7.20 0.60
N VAL A 147 4.30 -5.91 0.35
CA VAL A 147 3.77 -4.84 1.19
C VAL A 147 3.08 -3.81 0.31
N TRP A 148 1.80 -3.54 0.60
CA TRP A 148 0.96 -2.62 -0.18
C TRP A 148 0.45 -1.48 0.68
N LEU A 149 0.47 -0.25 0.13
CA LEU A 149 -0.23 0.89 0.69
C LEU A 149 -1.52 1.14 -0.09
N ASN A 150 -2.67 1.04 0.58
CA ASN A 150 -3.98 1.15 -0.06
C ASN A 150 -5.06 1.81 0.81
N ASP A 151 -6.22 2.05 0.19
CA ASP A 151 -7.41 2.61 0.81
C ASP A 151 -8.38 1.55 1.33
N TYR A 152 -7.90 0.40 1.84
CA TYR A 152 -8.77 -0.68 2.31
C TYR A 152 -9.87 -0.19 3.27
N GLN A 153 -9.56 0.79 4.14
CA GLN A 153 -10.51 1.41 5.06
C GLN A 153 -10.99 2.80 4.61
N GLY A 154 -10.93 3.11 3.31
CA GLY A 154 -11.41 4.37 2.71
C GLY A 154 -10.38 5.50 2.66
N LYS A 155 -9.25 5.40 3.38
CA LYS A 155 -8.10 6.32 3.31
C LYS A 155 -6.82 5.57 3.00
N ILE A 156 -5.90 6.19 2.23
CA ILE A 156 -4.60 5.63 1.86
C ILE A 156 -3.64 5.66 3.07
N THR A 157 -3.98 4.91 4.10
CA THR A 157 -3.24 4.81 5.37
C THR A 157 -2.92 3.37 5.73
N ASN A 158 -3.44 2.40 4.98
CA ASN A 158 -3.37 0.98 5.31
C ASN A 158 -2.17 0.34 4.63
N TYR A 159 -1.24 -0.17 5.44
CA TYR A 159 -0.19 -1.07 5.03
C TYR A 159 -0.72 -2.50 5.11
N ASN A 160 -0.67 -3.23 4.01
CA ASN A 160 -1.09 -4.63 3.92
C ASN A 160 0.17 -5.47 3.74
N TYR A 161 0.53 -6.22 4.76
CA TYR A 161 1.64 -7.16 4.77
C TYR A 161 1.11 -8.53 4.34
N ILE A 162 1.51 -8.94 3.14
CA ILE A 162 1.09 -10.20 2.55
C ILE A 162 2.20 -11.24 2.73
N LYS A 163 1.81 -12.41 3.24
CA LYS A 163 2.67 -13.58 3.34
C LYS A 163 1.97 -14.78 2.71
N TYR A 164 2.68 -15.48 1.84
CA TYR A 164 2.22 -16.69 1.18
C TYR A 164 2.76 -17.92 1.87
N TYR A 165 1.86 -18.86 2.13
CA TYR A 165 2.14 -20.20 2.63
C TYR A 165 1.60 -21.21 1.63
N GLN A 166 1.91 -22.50 1.82
CA GLN A 166 1.35 -23.58 1.00
C GLN A 166 -0.19 -23.51 1.02
N GLY A 167 -0.79 -23.20 -0.14
CA GLY A 167 -2.24 -23.11 -0.31
C GLY A 167 -2.94 -21.96 0.41
N ARG A 168 -2.23 -21.06 1.11
CA ARG A 168 -2.83 -20.02 1.96
C ARG A 168 -2.14 -18.68 1.80
N CYS A 169 -2.90 -17.60 1.90
CA CYS A 169 -2.40 -16.22 1.82
C CYS A 169 -2.88 -15.47 3.05
N ILE A 170 -1.96 -14.95 3.86
CA ILE A 170 -2.30 -14.17 5.05
C ILE A 170 -2.06 -12.69 4.78
N ASN A 171 -2.99 -11.85 5.24
CA ASN A 171 -2.84 -10.40 5.24
C ASN A 171 -2.87 -9.88 6.67
N VAL A 172 -1.82 -9.15 7.05
CA VAL A 172 -1.77 -8.35 8.27
C VAL A 172 -1.88 -6.88 7.87
N VAL A 173 -2.94 -6.22 8.35
CA VAL A 173 -3.20 -4.82 8.04
C VAL A 173 -2.73 -3.95 9.20
N CYS A 174 -1.94 -2.94 8.87
CA CYS A 174 -1.45 -1.95 9.80
C CYS A 174 -1.84 -0.55 9.35
N GLU A 175 -2.01 0.36 10.29
CA GLU A 175 -2.33 1.76 10.03
C GLU A 175 -1.45 2.67 10.88
N LEU A 176 -1.01 3.78 10.28
CA LEU A 176 -0.41 4.89 11.02
C LEU A 176 -1.53 5.84 11.48
N LYS A 177 -2.00 5.64 12.71
CA LYS A 177 -3.07 6.45 13.30
C LYS A 177 -2.53 7.81 13.73
N ASP A 178 -3.19 8.87 13.26
CA ASP A 178 -2.89 10.28 13.58
C ASP A 178 -1.42 10.68 13.33
N GLY A 179 -0.72 9.98 12.42
CA GLY A 179 0.70 10.20 12.15
C GLY A 179 1.65 9.77 13.27
N LYS A 180 1.13 9.17 14.35
CA LYS A 180 1.88 8.94 15.60
C LYS A 180 1.97 7.47 15.97
N VAL A 181 0.87 6.73 15.88
CA VAL A 181 0.80 5.35 16.36
C VAL A 181 0.73 4.41 15.18
N TYR A 182 1.82 3.67 14.94
CA TYR A 182 1.80 2.60 13.97
C TYR A 182 1.27 1.33 14.65
N GLN A 183 0.13 0.82 14.20
CA GLN A 183 -0.56 -0.28 14.87
C GLN A 183 -1.05 -1.34 13.90
N VAL A 184 -1.11 -2.59 14.38
CA VAL A 184 -1.87 -3.66 13.72
C VAL A 184 -3.35 -3.38 13.94
N THR A 185 -4.15 -3.42 12.88
CA THR A 185 -5.60 -3.15 12.95
C THR A 185 -6.44 -4.41 12.72
N THR A 186 -5.93 -5.38 11.96
CA THR A 186 -6.59 -6.68 11.71
C THR A 186 -5.61 -7.67 11.04
N TRP A 187 -5.87 -8.96 11.17
CA TRP A 187 -5.20 -10.04 10.43
C TRP A 187 -6.23 -11.10 10.02
N PHE A 188 -6.03 -11.73 8.87
CA PHE A 188 -6.89 -12.79 8.37
C PHE A 188 -6.26 -13.52 7.18
N GLU A 189 -6.75 -14.72 6.90
CA GLU A 189 -6.52 -15.38 5.63
C GLU A 189 -7.32 -14.70 4.52
N VAL A 190 -6.65 -14.29 3.45
CA VAL A 190 -7.28 -13.74 2.25
C VAL A 190 -8.14 -14.82 1.64
N GLY A 191 -9.46 -14.66 1.77
CA GLY A 191 -10.44 -15.63 1.27
C GLY A 191 -10.21 -15.96 -0.20
N LEU A 192 -9.67 -17.14 -0.45
CA LEU A 192 -9.53 -17.70 -1.79
C LEU A 192 -10.88 -18.16 -2.34
N GLN A 193 -11.89 -18.31 -1.48
CA GLN A 193 -13.26 -18.55 -1.88
C GLN A 193 -14.09 -17.29 -1.66
N TYR A 194 -14.88 -16.94 -2.66
CA TYR A 194 -15.74 -15.76 -2.64
C TYR A 194 -16.86 -15.95 -1.60
N LYS A 195 -16.64 -15.52 -0.36
CA LYS A 195 -17.70 -15.43 0.65
C LYS A 195 -18.52 -14.17 0.37
N SER A 196 -19.84 -14.31 0.26
CA SER A 196 -20.76 -13.32 -0.29
C SER A 196 -20.84 -11.97 0.46
N ASN A 197 -20.20 -11.84 1.61
CA ASN A 197 -20.48 -10.80 2.61
C ASN A 197 -19.39 -9.72 2.74
N LEU A 198 -18.49 -9.57 1.76
CA LEU A 198 -17.50 -8.49 1.78
C LEU A 198 -18.11 -7.11 1.47
N PRO A 199 -17.60 -6.04 2.11
CA PRO A 199 -18.15 -4.70 1.99
C PRO A 199 -18.11 -4.19 0.55
N HIS A 200 -19.27 -3.70 0.09
CA HIS A 200 -19.43 -3.10 -1.23
C HIS A 200 -18.75 -1.74 -1.28
N LYS A 201 -17.77 -1.54 -2.16
CA LYS A 201 -17.36 -0.20 -2.57
C LYS A 201 -18.32 0.27 -3.67
N VAL A 202 -19.18 1.24 -3.36
CA VAL A 202 -19.97 1.94 -4.37
C VAL A 202 -18.98 2.71 -5.24
N VAL A 203 -18.90 2.36 -6.52
CA VAL A 203 -18.18 3.17 -7.51
C VAL A 203 -19.22 4.07 -8.14
N GLU A 204 -19.25 5.33 -7.71
CA GLU A 204 -19.97 6.36 -8.45
C GLU A 204 -19.20 6.62 -9.74
N LYS A 205 -19.80 6.23 -10.87
CA LYS A 205 -19.43 6.79 -12.17
C LYS A 205 -20.36 7.97 -12.41
N GLU A 206 -19.80 9.16 -12.59
CA GLU A 206 -20.57 10.34 -12.97
C GLU A 206 -21.52 10.01 -14.14
N GLY A 207 -22.81 10.25 -13.94
CA GLY A 207 -23.84 10.19 -14.98
C GLY A 207 -24.57 8.87 -15.21
N LYS A 208 -24.23 7.75 -14.56
CA LYS A 208 -25.04 6.51 -14.65
C LYS A 208 -25.16 5.83 -13.28
N LYS A 209 -26.38 5.44 -12.88
CA LYS A 209 -26.64 4.61 -11.68
C LYS A 209 -25.59 3.50 -11.61
N GLY A 210 -24.62 3.63 -10.70
CA GLY A 210 -23.46 2.77 -10.64
C GLY A 210 -23.87 1.32 -10.43
N SER A 211 -23.64 0.45 -11.42
CA SER A 211 -23.72 -0.99 -11.23
C SER A 211 -22.71 -1.39 -10.14
N ARG A 212 -23.16 -2.07 -9.08
CA ARG A 212 -22.33 -2.57 -7.98
C ARG A 212 -21.37 -3.66 -8.51
N ALA A 213 -20.28 -3.28 -9.17
CA ALA A 213 -19.25 -4.20 -9.60
C ALA A 213 -18.52 -4.73 -8.36
N ARG A 214 -18.76 -6.01 -8.05
CA ARG A 214 -18.19 -6.73 -6.90
C ARG A 214 -16.72 -7.01 -7.22
N ARG A 215 -15.80 -6.18 -6.71
CA ARG A 215 -14.35 -6.46 -6.86
C ARG A 215 -14.03 -7.75 -6.11
N ASP A 216 -13.32 -8.67 -6.78
CA ASP A 216 -12.83 -9.89 -6.13
C ASP A 216 -11.97 -9.47 -4.92
N PRO A 217 -12.27 -9.97 -3.70
CA PRO A 217 -11.53 -9.68 -2.48
C PRO A 217 -10.02 -9.88 -2.61
N ARG A 218 -9.59 -10.82 -3.47
CA ARG A 218 -8.18 -11.10 -3.74
C ARG A 218 -7.43 -9.90 -4.31
N HIS A 219 -8.11 -9.05 -5.08
CA HIS A 219 -7.53 -7.83 -5.65
C HIS A 219 -7.66 -6.63 -4.70
N LEU A 220 -8.45 -6.74 -3.63
CA LEU A 220 -8.70 -5.62 -2.72
C LEU A 220 -7.45 -5.24 -1.91
N TYR A 221 -6.61 -6.23 -1.59
CA TYR A 221 -5.43 -6.08 -0.73
C TYR A 221 -4.15 -5.84 -1.54
N ARG A 222 -4.05 -6.41 -2.75
CA ARG A 222 -2.90 -6.26 -3.66
C ARG A 222 -3.17 -5.20 -4.73
N ARG A 223 -3.51 -4.00 -4.28
CA ARG A 223 -3.74 -2.80 -5.10
C ARG A 223 -3.20 -1.56 -4.42
N GLY A 224 -3.03 -0.48 -5.17
CA GLY A 224 -2.40 0.74 -4.67
C GLY A 224 -0.92 0.77 -4.96
N LEU A 225 -0.15 1.37 -4.05
CA LEU A 225 1.29 1.44 -4.16
C LEU A 225 1.92 0.16 -3.62
N LEU A 226 2.67 -0.55 -4.47
CA LEU A 226 3.55 -1.64 -4.03
C LEU A 226 4.80 -1.04 -3.37
N ILE A 227 5.00 -1.31 -2.08
CA ILE A 227 6.15 -0.82 -1.30
C ILE A 227 7.30 -1.82 -1.32
N LYS A 228 6.99 -3.12 -1.26
CA LYS A 228 7.98 -4.19 -1.25
C LYS A 228 7.49 -5.36 -2.11
N LYS A 229 8.40 -5.88 -2.90
CA LYS A 229 8.34 -7.19 -3.56
C LYS A 229 9.32 -8.13 -2.86
N GLY A 230 8.92 -9.39 -2.69
CA GLY A 230 9.72 -10.49 -2.17
C GLY A 230 10.82 -10.91 -3.13
#